data_AF-A0A3S9SW58-F1
#
_entry.id   AF-A0A3S9SW58-F1
#
_cell.length_a   1.000
_cell.length_b   1.000
_cell.length_c   1.000
_cell.angle_alpha   90.00
_cell.angle_beta   90.00
_cell.angle_gamma   90.00
#
_symmetry.space_group_name_H-M   'P 1'
#
loop_
_entity.id
_entity.type
_entity.pdbx_description
1 polymer ?
#
loop_
_entity_poly.entity_id
_entity_poly.type
_entity_poly.pdbx_seq_one_letter_code
_entity_poly.pdbx_strand_id
1 'polypeptide(L)' 'MAKYGLNIEKIKTHMRDRRLGESQMAREIGIDYSYFYRILRGQRGLGIKALSGLIEYCEKNNLNWKDFVVGMEGSKC' A
#
# COMPACT_ATOMS: atom_id res chain seq x y z
N MET A 1 -4.75 17.03 -0.28
CA MET A 1 -3.75 16.48 -1.22
C MET A 1 -3.06 15.32 -0.54
N ALA A 2 -3.06 14.11 -1.13
CA ALA A 2 -2.45 12.94 -0.49
C ALA A 2 -0.93 13.10 -0.46
N LYS A 3 -0.36 13.19 0.74
CA LYS A 3 1.06 13.50 1.02
C LYS A 3 1.96 12.24 1.05
N TYR A 4 1.36 11.06 0.85
CA TYR A 4 1.98 9.76 1.09
C TYR A 4 1.80 8.83 -0.13
N GLY A 5 2.87 8.13 -0.48
CA GLY A 5 2.90 7.06 -1.48
C GLY A 5 3.07 5.69 -0.81
N LEU A 6 2.85 4.63 -1.58
CA LEU A 6 3.08 3.27 -1.14
C LEU A 6 4.52 2.84 -1.52
N ASN A 7 5.24 2.21 -0.60
CA ASN A 7 6.52 1.57 -0.91
C ASN A 7 6.25 0.29 -1.71
N ILE A 8 6.26 0.41 -3.05
CA ILE A 8 5.88 -0.67 -3.95
C ILE A 8 6.82 -1.86 -3.82
N GLU A 9 8.12 -1.64 -3.66
CA GLU A 9 9.11 -2.71 -3.53
C GLU A 9 8.91 -3.52 -2.24
N LYS A 10 8.64 -2.83 -1.13
CA LYS A 10 8.39 -3.49 0.16
C LYS A 10 7.09 -4.28 0.13
N ILE A 11 6.02 -3.71 -0.45
CA ILE A 11 4.74 -4.40 -0.63
C ILE A 11 4.91 -5.65 -1.51
N LYS A 12 5.58 -5.54 -2.66
CA LYS A 12 5.80 -6.68 -3.56
C LYS A 12 6.65 -7.77 -2.91
N THR A 13 7.66 -7.40 -2.13
CA THR A 13 8.48 -8.36 -1.39
C THR A 13 7.64 -9.08 -0.34
N HIS A 14 6.89 -8.35 0.46
CA HIS A 14 5.97 -8.92 1.45
C HIS A 14 4.93 -9.86 0.82
N MET A 15 4.36 -9.47 -0.32
CA MET A 15 3.43 -10.32 -1.07
C MET A 15 4.10 -11.62 -1.54
N ARG A 16 5.34 -11.56 -2.03
CA ARG A 16 6.10 -12.76 -2.43
C ARG A 16 6.38 -13.66 -1.24
N ASP A 17 6.85 -13.10 -0.13
CA ASP A 17 7.21 -13.85 1.08
C ASP A 17 6.00 -14.59 1.65
N ARG A 18 4.81 -13.98 1.55
CA ARG A 18 3.55 -14.57 2.01
C ARG A 18 2.75 -15.30 0.93
N ARG A 19 3.28 -15.41 -0.30
CA ARG A 19 2.60 -15.98 -1.47
C ARG A 19 1.21 -15.39 -1.72
N LEU A 20 1.06 -14.08 -1.51
CA LEU A 20 -0.18 -13.33 -1.71
C LEU A 20 -0.25 -12.76 -3.13
N GLY A 21 -1.39 -12.97 -3.79
CA GLY A 21 -1.73 -12.27 -5.03
C GLY A 21 -2.17 -10.82 -4.80
N GLU A 22 -2.13 -9.98 -5.85
CA GLU A 22 -2.56 -8.57 -5.76
C GLU A 22 -4.03 -8.44 -5.29
N SER A 23 -4.91 -9.34 -5.72
CA SER A 23 -6.32 -9.37 -5.30
C SER A 23 -6.50 -9.76 -3.84
N GLN A 24 -5.72 -10.71 -3.34
CA GLN A 24 -5.72 -11.10 -1.93
C GLN A 24 -5.21 -9.95 -1.07
N MET A 25 -4.11 -9.31 -1.46
CA MET A 25 -3.57 -8.16 -0.72
C MET A 25 -4.58 -7.00 -0.65
N ALA A 26 -5.28 -6.69 -1.76
CA ALA A 26 -6.33 -5.69 -1.75
C ALA A 26 -7.44 -6.02 -0.74
N ARG A 27 -7.85 -7.30 -0.67
CA ARG A 27 -8.86 -7.79 0.27
C ARG A 27 -8.38 -7.70 1.73
N GLU A 28 -7.13 -8.06 2.00
CA GLU A 28 -6.52 -7.97 3.33
C GLU A 28 -6.42 -6.52 3.82
N ILE A 29 -6.12 -5.58 2.93
CA ILE A 29 -6.12 -4.13 3.20
C ILE A 29 -7.55 -3.57 3.28
N GLY A 30 -8.57 -4.30 2.80
CA GLY A 30 -9.96 -3.85 2.82
C GLY A 30 -10.28 -2.79 1.75
N ILE A 31 -9.59 -2.83 0.61
CA ILE A 31 -9.82 -1.92 -0.53
C ILE A 31 -10.17 -2.67 -1.81
N ASP A 32 -10.76 -1.94 -2.76
CA ASP A 32 -11.04 -2.46 -4.10
C ASP A 32 -9.74 -2.85 -4.84
N TYR A 33 -9.79 -3.96 -5.57
CA TYR A 33 -8.67 -4.46 -6.35
C TYR A 33 -8.20 -3.45 -7.41
N SER A 34 -9.13 -2.82 -8.12
CA SER A 34 -8.80 -1.84 -9.16
C SER A 34 -8.13 -0.61 -8.56
N TYR A 35 -8.55 -0.22 -7.35
CA TYR A 35 -7.90 0.86 -6.62
C TYR A 35 -6.47 0.47 -6.19
N PHE A 36 -6.30 -0.71 -5.60
CA PHE A 36 -4.98 -1.22 -5.22
C PHE A 36 -4.03 -1.36 -6.42
N TYR A 37 -4.53 -1.90 -7.53
CA TYR A 37 -3.81 -2.05 -8.79
C TYR A 37 -3.26 -0.71 -9.30
N ARG A 38 -4.09 0.35 -9.29
CA ARG A 38 -3.67 1.70 -9.70
C ARG A 38 -2.61 2.30 -8.77
N ILE A 39 -2.70 2.04 -7.46
CA ILE A 39 -1.66 2.46 -6.50
C ILE A 39 -0.35 1.74 -6.79
N LEU A 40 -0.38 0.41 -7.00
CA LEU A 40 0.80 -0.39 -7.27
C LEU A 40 1.56 0.04 -8.54
N ARG A 41 0.86 0.63 -9.50
CA ARG A 41 1.44 1.15 -10.75
C ARG A 41 1.79 2.63 -10.68
N GLY A 42 1.68 3.27 -9.52
CA GLY A 42 1.96 4.70 -9.34
C GLY A 42 0.95 5.63 -10.04
N GLN A 43 -0.13 5.09 -10.60
CA GLN A 43 -1.17 5.87 -11.28
C GLN A 43 -2.05 6.64 -10.28
N ARG A 44 -1.99 6.28 -8.99
CA ARG A 44 -2.75 6.94 -7.93
C ARG A 44 -1.97 6.92 -6.61
N GLY A 45 -2.04 8.03 -5.88
CA GLY A 45 -1.48 8.14 -4.53
C GLY A 45 -2.26 7.34 -3.49
N LEU A 46 -1.63 7.13 -2.33
CA LEU A 46 -2.22 6.42 -1.21
C LEU A 46 -3.28 7.32 -0.53
N GLY A 47 -4.56 6.98 -0.71
CA GLY A 47 -5.67 7.69 -0.08
C GLY A 47 -5.88 7.25 1.37
N ILE A 48 -6.64 8.05 2.13
CA ILE A 48 -6.85 7.79 3.57
C ILE A 48 -7.42 6.39 3.86
N LYS A 49 -8.32 5.89 3.00
CA LYS A 49 -8.88 4.53 3.12
C LYS A 49 -7.81 3.44 2.94
N ALA A 50 -6.95 3.57 1.93
CA ALA A 50 -5.88 2.60 1.69
C ALA A 50 -4.81 2.67 2.79
N LEU A 51 -4.49 3.88 3.27
CA LEU A 51 -3.55 4.05 4.38
C LEU A 51 -4.10 3.43 5.67
N SER A 52 -5.35 3.71 6.04
CA SER A 52 -6.00 3.12 7.21
C SER A 52 -5.99 1.59 7.16
N GLY A 53 -6.47 1.03 6.04
CA GLY A 53 -6.50 -0.42 5.86
C GLY A 53 -5.11 -1.07 5.87
N LEU A 54 -4.09 -0.38 5.36
CA LEU A 54 -2.71 -0.86 5.42
C LEU A 54 -2.17 -0.85 6.85
N ILE A 55 -2.46 0.20 7.63
CA ILE A 55 -2.08 0.28 9.04
C ILE A 55 -2.73 -0.86 9.82
N GLU A 56 -4.05 -1.06 9.67
CA GLU A 56 -4.78 -2.14 10.33
C GLU A 56 -4.24 -3.52 9.94
N TYR A 57 -3.92 -3.72 8.65
CA TYR A 57 -3.28 -4.94 8.17
C TYR A 57 -1.91 -5.15 8.84
N CYS A 58 -1.08 -4.11 8.91
CA CYS A 58 0.23 -4.18 9.53
C CYS A 58 0.14 -4.49 11.03
N GLU A 59 -0.77 -3.84 11.75
CA GLU A 59 -1.00 -4.08 13.19
C GLU A 59 -1.42 -5.54 13.44
N LYS A 60 -2.37 -6.07 12.66
CA LYS A 60 -2.80 -7.48 12.76
C LYS A 60 -1.67 -8.48 12.50
N ASN A 61 -0.66 -8.08 11.73
CA ASN A 61 0.42 -8.94 11.29
C ASN A 61 1.76 -8.67 11.99
N ASN A 62 1.77 -7.83 13.03
CA ASN A 62 2.98 -7.38 13.73
C ASN A 62 4.05 -6.79 12.80
N LEU A 63 3.62 -6.00 11.82
CA LEU A 63 4.48 -5.33 10.85
C LEU A 63 4.56 -3.83 11.15
N ASN A 64 5.71 -3.23 10.84
CA ASN A 64 5.85 -1.77 10.91
C ASN A 64 5.29 -1.13 9.62
N TRP A 65 4.14 -0.47 9.72
CA TRP A 65 3.49 0.18 8.57
C TRP A 65 4.36 1.27 7.92
N LYS A 66 5.28 1.89 8.66
CA LYS A 66 6.19 2.93 8.14
C LYS A 66 7.10 2.40 7.04
N ASP A 67 7.42 1.11 7.05
CA ASP A 67 8.25 0.49 6.00
C ASP A 67 7.51 0.39 4.66
N PHE A 68 6.17 0.40 4.71
CA PHE A 68 5.29 0.25 3.55
C PHE A 68 4.81 1.59 2.98
N VAL A 69 5.12 2.71 3.62
CA VAL A 69 4.68 4.05 3.21
C VAL A 69 5.90 4.92 2.93
N VAL A 70 5.86 5.68 1.84
CA VAL A 70 6.89 6.68 1.51
C VAL A 70 6.28 8.07 1.59
N GLY A 71 7.03 9.03 2.14
CA GLY A 71 6.68 10.45 2.00
C GLY A 71 6.95 10.86 0.56
N MET A 72 5.92 11.26 -0.19
CA MET A 72 6.16 11.94 -1.47
C MET A 72 6.41 13.41 -1.15
N GLU A 73 7.69 13.77 -0.93
CA GLU A 73 8.10 15.14 -1.18
C GLU A 73 7.95 15.38 -2.68
N GLY A 74 7.15 16.39 -3.02
CA GLY A 74 6.66 16.59 -4.38
C GLY A 74 7.77 16.53 -5.40
N SER A 75 7.59 15.70 -6.43
CA SER A 75 8.14 15.98 -7.74
C SER A 75 7.62 17.36 -8.16
N LYS A 76 8.40 18.40 -7.83
CA LYS A 76 8.38 19.65 -8.59
C LYS A 76 8.82 19.25 -10.01
N CYS A 77 7.86 19.19 -10.91
CA CYS A 77 8.13 19.59 -12.29
C CYS A 77 8.04 21.12 -12.32
#